data_AF-K2EED9-F1
#
_entry.id   AF-K2EED9-F1
#
_cell.length_a   1.000
_cell.length_b   1.000
_cell.length_c   1.000
_cell.angle_alpha   90.00
_cell.angle_beta   90.00
_cell.angle_gamma   90.00
#
_symmetry.space_group_name_H-M   'P 1'
#
loop_
_entity.id
_entity.type
_entity.pdbx_description
1 polymer ?
#
loop_
_entity_poly.entity_id
_entity_poly.type
_entity_poly.pdbx_seq_one_letter_code
_entity_poly.pdbx_strand_id
1 'polypeptide(L)' 'MVPSSWLGWLKVGQSFQVDIDETHKSYPAKFIRIGARVDPVSQSIKIAAAINGKFPELIAGMSGRVRITQP' A
#
# COMPACT_ATOMS: atom_id res chain seq x y z
N MET A 1 -5.84 -3.06 -0.77
CA MET A 1 -5.87 -3.54 -2.17
C MET A 1 -5.63 -2.36 -3.08
N VAL A 2 -5.07 -2.55 -4.28
CA VAL A 2 -4.90 -1.45 -5.25
C VAL A 2 -5.51 -1.80 -6.61
N PRO A 3 -5.83 -0.78 -7.44
CA PRO A 3 -6.30 -1.00 -8.80
C PRO A 3 -5.29 -1.74 -9.67
N SER A 4 -5.78 -2.62 -10.55
CA SER A 4 -4.92 -3.31 -11.52
C SER A 4 -4.21 -2.38 -12.50
N SER A 5 -4.73 -1.17 -12.73
CA SER A 5 -4.09 -0.14 -13.57
C SER A 5 -2.72 0.33 -13.07
N TRP A 6 -2.40 0.08 -11.79
CA TRP A 6 -1.11 0.49 -11.23
C TRP A 6 0.04 -0.45 -11.62
N LEU A 7 -0.23 -1.69 -12.06
CA LEU A 7 0.81 -2.66 -12.46
C LEU A 7 1.77 -2.14 -13.52
N GLY A 8 1.34 -1.22 -14.37
CA GLY A 8 2.17 -0.70 -15.47
C GLY A 8 3.40 0.08 -15.00
N TRP A 9 3.36 0.66 -13.80
CA TRP A 9 4.43 1.54 -13.29
C TRP A 9 4.82 1.25 -11.84
N LEU A 10 4.00 0.50 -11.09
CA LEU A 10 4.28 0.12 -9.72
C LEU A 10 5.46 -0.85 -9.63
N LYS A 11 6.53 -0.45 -8.94
CA LYS A 11 7.73 -1.27 -8.74
C LYS A 11 7.93 -1.64 -7.27
N VAL A 12 8.40 -2.86 -7.04
CA VAL A 12 8.92 -3.26 -5.72
C VAL A 12 10.07 -2.33 -5.36
N GLY A 13 10.04 -1.82 -4.14
CA GLY A 13 11.01 -0.87 -3.63
C GLY A 13 10.65 0.60 -3.82
N GLN A 14 9.54 0.91 -4.48
CA GLN A 14 9.04 2.28 -4.54
C GLN A 14 8.44 2.69 -3.19
N SER A 15 8.79 3.90 -2.75
CA SER A 15 8.30 4.53 -1.53
C SER A 15 6.99 5.26 -1.81
N PHE A 16 6.05 5.22 -0.87
CA PHE A 16 4.75 5.90 -0.93
C PHE A 16 4.28 6.25 0.47
N GLN A 17 3.18 6.99 0.60
CA GLN A 17 2.58 7.31 1.89
C GLN A 17 1.29 6.51 2.09
N VAL A 18 1.05 6.06 3.32
CA VAL A 18 -0.22 5.45 3.73
C VAL A 18 -0.85 6.32 4.79
N ASP A 19 -2.06 6.76 4.51
CA ASP A 19 -2.93 7.42 5.48
C ASP A 19 -3.66 6.34 6.26
N ILE A 20 -3.42 6.25 7.56
CA ILE A 20 -4.12 5.29 8.44
C ILE A 20 -5.35 5.99 9.00
N ASP A 21 -6.53 5.44 8.74
CA ASP A 21 -7.81 6.03 9.15
C ASP A 21 -7.91 6.07 10.69
N GLU A 22 -7.50 5.02 11.40
CA GLU A 22 -7.53 5.01 12.87
C GLU A 22 -6.67 6.08 13.53
N THR A 23 -5.47 6.35 13.01
CA THR A 23 -4.54 7.31 13.62
C THR A 23 -4.63 8.70 13.00
N HIS A 24 -5.37 8.85 11.90
CA HIS A 24 -5.45 10.08 11.10
C HIS A 24 -4.08 10.65 10.70
N LYS A 25 -3.09 9.77 10.53
CA LYS A 25 -1.70 10.11 10.22
C LYS A 25 -1.22 9.40 8.97
N SER A 26 -0.29 10.05 8.28
CA SER A 26 0.40 9.49 7.11
C SER A 26 1.73 8.87 7.52
N TYR A 27 2.01 7.65 7.07
CA TYR A 27 3.26 6.96 7.33
C TYR A 27 3.97 6.59 6.03
N PRO A 28 5.31 6.73 5.97
CA PRO A 28 6.07 6.29 4.82
C PRO A 28 6.07 4.76 4.75
N ALA A 29 5.68 4.22 3.60
CA ALA A 29 5.67 2.80 3.31
C ALA A 29 6.43 2.50 2.01
N LYS A 30 6.87 1.25 1.86
CA LYS A 30 7.60 0.77 0.69
C LYS A 30 7.01 -0.54 0.23
N PHE A 31 6.83 -0.69 -1.09
CA PHE A 31 6.34 -1.95 -1.64
C PHE A 31 7.41 -3.02 -1.49
N ILE A 32 7.08 -4.12 -0.82
CA ILE A 32 7.99 -5.26 -0.64
C ILE A 32 7.64 -6.41 -1.57
N ARG A 33 6.36 -6.53 -1.96
CA ARG A 33 5.92 -7.58 -2.88
C ARG A 33 4.62 -7.21 -3.56
N ILE A 34 4.55 -7.40 -4.87
CA ILE A 34 3.34 -7.25 -5.67
C ILE A 34 2.80 -8.65 -5.94
N GLY A 35 1.49 -8.87 -5.72
CA GLY A 35 0.84 -10.14 -6.02
C GLY A 35 0.87 -10.43 -7.52
N ALA A 36 1.15 -11.68 -7.88
CA ALA A 36 1.31 -12.10 -9.27
C ALA A 36 -0.02 -12.22 -10.05
N ARG A 37 -1.16 -12.06 -9.39
CA ARG A 37 -2.49 -12.23 -9.98
C ARG A 37 -3.41 -11.08 -9.59
N VAL A 38 -4.14 -10.59 -10.59
CA VAL A 38 -5.28 -9.69 -10.41
C VAL A 38 -6.47 -10.53 -9.94
N ASP A 39 -7.19 -10.05 -8.93
CA ASP A 39 -8.51 -10.55 -8.57
C ASP A 39 -9.52 -10.07 -9.62
N PRO A 40 -10.05 -10.94 -10.50
CA PRO A 40 -10.88 -10.50 -11.62
C PRO A 40 -12.25 -10.00 -11.18
N VAL A 41 -12.72 -10.42 -9.99
CA VAL A 41 -14.01 -10.01 -9.44
C VAL A 41 -13.96 -8.57 -8.93
N SER A 42 -12.87 -8.21 -8.24
CA SER A 42 -12.69 -6.90 -7.61
C SER A 42 -11.76 -5.97 -8.40
N GLN A 43 -11.25 -6.43 -9.56
CA GLN A 43 -10.26 -5.75 -10.41
C GLN A 43 -9.04 -5.21 -9.65
N SER A 44 -8.67 -5.92 -8.59
CA SER A 44 -7.74 -5.45 -7.57
C SER A 44 -6.56 -6.39 -7.43
N ILE A 45 -5.43 -5.86 -6.96
CA ILE A 45 -4.22 -6.63 -6.72
C ILE A 45 -3.88 -6.59 -5.23
N LYS A 46 -3.51 -7.76 -4.71
CA LYS A 46 -2.94 -7.87 -3.36
C LYS A 46 -1.47 -7.46 -3.42
N ILE A 47 -1.08 -6.53 -2.57
CA ILE A 47 0.29 -6.04 -2.47
C ILE A 47 0.68 -6.08 -1.00
N ALA A 48 1.90 -6.52 -0.74
CA ALA A 48 2.52 -6.36 0.56
C ALA A 48 3.44 -5.14 0.54
N ALA A 49 3.29 -4.29 1.54
CA ALA A 49 4.13 -3.15 1.78
C ALA A 49 4.61 -3.18 3.23
N ALA A 50 5.82 -2.68 3.45
CA ALA A 50 6.37 -2.49 4.79
C ALA A 50 6.40 -0.99 5.10
N ILE A 51 5.94 -0.63 6.29
CA ILE A 51 6.06 0.74 6.79
C ILE A 51 7.49 0.96 7.22
N ASN A 52 8.12 2.03 6.73
CA ASN A 52 9.52 2.32 6.99
C ASN A 52 9.63 3.13 8.29
N GLY A 53 9.83 2.43 9.41
CA GLY A 53 9.97 3.02 10.73
C GLY A 53 9.41 2.12 11.82
N LYS A 54 9.61 2.51 13.07
CA LYS A 54 8.94 1.89 14.23
C LYS A 54 7.92 2.88 14.77
N PHE A 55 6.65 2.60 14.51
CA PHE A 55 5.53 3.40 15.00
C PHE A 55 4.77 2.55 16.01
N PRO A 56 4.92 2.78 17.33
CA PRO A 56 4.25 1.98 18.36
C PRO A 56 2.73 2.14 18.34
N GLU A 57 2.24 3.21 17.74
CA GLU A 57 0.82 3.45 17.45
C GLU A 57 0.27 2.56 16.33
N LEU A 58 1.14 1.88 15.54
CA LEU A 58 0.73 1.00 14.46
C LEU A 58 0.51 -0.44 14.94
N ILE A 59 -0.76 -0.85 15.01
CA ILE A 59 -1.19 -2.20 15.36
C ILE A 59 -1.70 -2.94 14.11
N ALA A 60 -1.46 -4.25 14.05
CA ALA A 60 -1.98 -5.10 12.99
C ALA A 60 -3.53 -5.06 12.97
N GLY A 61 -4.11 -4.96 11.77
CA GLY A 61 -5.56 -4.89 11.57
C GLY A 61 -6.10 -3.48 11.31
N MET A 62 -5.27 -2.44 11.44
CA MET A 62 -5.69 -1.09 11.08
C MET A 62 -5.86 -0.89 9.58
N SER A 63 -6.83 -0.04 9.25
CA SER A 63 -7.19 0.26 7.88
C SER A 63 -6.58 1.59 7.46
N GLY A 64 -6.34 1.71 6.17
CA GLY A 64 -5.79 2.92 5.63
C GLY A 64 -5.83 2.96 4.12
N ARG A 65 -5.59 4.15 3.60
CA ARG A 65 -5.57 4.45 2.18
C ARG A 65 -4.15 4.69 1.72
N VAL A 66 -3.81 4.09 0.59
CA VAL A 66 -2.52 4.31 -0.05
C VAL A 66 -2.58 5.63 -0.80
N ARG A 67 -1.74 6.58 -0.40
CA ARG A 67 -1.55 7.85 -1.10
C ARG A 67 -0.30 7.74 -1.96
N ILE A 68 -0.53 7.54 -3.24
CA ILE A 68 0.52 7.53 -4.25
C ILE A 68 0.18 8.57 -5.29
N THR A 69 1.11 9.47 -5.56
CA THR A 69 1.03 10.36 -6.72
C THR A 69 1.41 9.53 -7.93
N GLN A 70 0.43 9.23 -8.79
CA GLN A 70 0.72 8.66 -10.11
C GLN A 70 1.57 9.68 -10.89
N PRO A 71 2.63 9.25 -11.58
CA PRO A 71 3.37 10.10 -12.50
C PRO A 71 2.53 10.47 -13.73
#